data_AF-A0A7S7W0W7-F1
#
_entry.id   AF-A0A7S7W0W7-F1
#
_cell.length_a   1.000
_cell.length_b   1.000
_cell.length_c   1.000
_cell.angle_alpha   90.00
_cell.angle_beta   90.00
_cell.angle_gamma   90.00
#
_symmetry.space_group_name_H-M   'P 1'
#
loop_
_entity.id
_entity.type
_entity.pdbx_description
1 polymer ?
#
loop_
_entity_poly.entity_id
_entity_poly.type
_entity_poly.pdbx_seq_one_letter_code
_entity_poly.pdbx_strand_id
1 'polypeptide(L)'
;MAAADPNAEQAPVSLERYRLRLGFWQAIWGTLISGGVAVAIPAAVDAYKARLDLRKAEQEVALKQKEIESKAQDLHQTYISKFIDTALNQDIELRLRFSEYFSYVSDKDSREQWRLYHDGLEKRRDAIRQSINDKEMDAAHLGAHARPSEADQIKLAALRRELDWNYAEVGYARQDSNITVPSQPTVAPRFDRKAIQSEAEQLFDQATLDPQRLSDLDKFVGRIQANKERYQSIEARMSVPWYVVGLIHADTNFDFSRHLNGDPLSAKTVNVPKGRPSGDPPFSWEDSTIDYLTLLGWQGLDWSGIGTVLYRLESFNGLGYRNHNARSPYVWGCTNLYVSGKFGRDATFDPNLKDMRCGVGAALKMLMQRKIVELP
;
A
#
# COMPACT_ATOMS: atom_id res chain seq x y z
N MET A 1 -73.49 -66.48 -94.62
CA MET A 1 -72.78 -67.20 -93.54
C MET A 1 -71.87 -66.20 -92.85
N ALA A 2 -72.14 -65.92 -91.58
CA ALA A 2 -71.43 -64.91 -90.79
C ALA A 2 -70.03 -65.41 -90.40
N ALA A 3 -69.00 -64.58 -90.60
CA ALA A 3 -67.67 -64.80 -90.04
C ALA A 3 -67.59 -64.12 -88.66
N ALA A 4 -67.18 -64.89 -87.65
CA ALA A 4 -66.97 -64.43 -86.29
C ALA A 4 -65.64 -63.66 -86.17
N ASP A 5 -65.68 -62.53 -85.47
CA ASP A 5 -64.51 -61.71 -85.12
C ASP A 5 -63.89 -62.22 -83.80
N PRO A 6 -62.62 -62.65 -83.76
CA PRO A 6 -62.02 -63.32 -82.60
C PRO A 6 -61.57 -62.39 -81.45
N ASN A 7 -61.91 -61.09 -81.47
CA ASN A 7 -61.37 -60.11 -80.51
C ASN A 7 -62.30 -59.72 -79.33
N ALA A 8 -63.45 -60.36 -79.15
CA ALA A 8 -64.43 -59.91 -78.15
C ALA A 8 -64.13 -60.33 -76.68
N GLU A 9 -63.22 -61.27 -76.41
CA GLU A 9 -62.99 -61.81 -75.05
C GLU A 9 -61.83 -61.16 -74.26
N GLN A 10 -60.99 -60.31 -74.87
CA GLN A 10 -59.80 -59.75 -74.19
C GLN A 10 -60.00 -58.33 -73.61
N ALA A 11 -61.11 -57.66 -73.94
CA ALA A 11 -61.41 -56.30 -73.48
C ALA A 11 -61.85 -56.19 -72.00
N PRO A 12 -62.70 -57.07 -71.42
CA PRO A 12 -63.20 -56.87 -70.06
C PRO A 12 -62.16 -57.20 -68.97
N VAL A 13 -61.23 -58.12 -69.24
CA VAL A 13 -60.21 -58.60 -68.27
C VAL A 13 -59.07 -57.58 -68.06
N SER A 14 -58.85 -56.67 -69.00
CA SER A 14 -57.80 -55.64 -68.92
C SER A 14 -58.22 -54.41 -68.12
N LEU A 15 -59.50 -54.02 -68.20
CA LEU A 15 -60.08 -52.88 -67.48
C LEU A 15 -60.18 -53.14 -65.97
N GLU A 16 -60.49 -54.37 -65.56
CA GLU A 16 -60.62 -54.74 -64.15
C GLU A 16 -59.25 -54.77 -63.44
N ARG A 17 -58.21 -55.29 -64.10
CA ARG A 17 -56.83 -55.22 -63.61
C ARG A 17 -56.30 -53.79 -63.52
N TYR A 18 -56.69 -52.91 -64.45
CA TYR A 18 -56.32 -51.50 -64.40
C TYR A 18 -57.00 -50.77 -63.24
N ARG A 19 -58.29 -51.00 -63.00
CA ARG A 19 -59.02 -50.43 -61.85
C ARG A 19 -58.48 -50.92 -60.51
N LEU A 20 -58.15 -52.21 -60.39
CA LEU A 20 -57.55 -52.76 -59.17
C LEU A 20 -56.14 -52.21 -58.92
N ARG A 21 -55.32 -52.03 -59.96
CA ARG A 21 -54.01 -51.34 -59.84
C ARG A 21 -54.16 -49.87 -59.47
N LEU A 22 -55.13 -49.16 -60.04
CA LEU A 22 -55.37 -47.75 -59.72
C LEU A 22 -55.82 -47.59 -58.26
N GLY A 23 -56.75 -48.44 -57.79
CA GLY A 23 -57.22 -48.44 -56.41
C GLY A 23 -56.13 -48.80 -55.40
N PHE A 24 -55.26 -49.77 -55.73
CA PHE A 24 -54.12 -50.15 -54.89
C PHE A 24 -53.09 -49.01 -54.77
N TRP A 25 -52.75 -48.34 -55.88
CA TRP A 25 -51.84 -47.20 -55.84
C TRP A 25 -52.45 -45.96 -55.20
N GLN A 26 -53.76 -45.70 -55.37
CA GLN A 26 -54.45 -44.62 -54.65
C GLN A 26 -54.49 -44.88 -53.14
N ALA A 27 -54.66 -46.12 -52.70
CA ALA A 27 -54.64 -46.48 -51.29
C ALA A 27 -53.24 -46.32 -50.67
N ILE A 28 -52.18 -46.76 -51.36
CA ILE A 28 -50.78 -46.65 -50.92
C ILE A 28 -50.33 -45.18 -50.86
N TRP A 29 -50.60 -44.40 -51.91
CA TRP A 29 -50.26 -42.97 -51.90
C TRP A 29 -51.11 -42.19 -50.89
N GLY A 30 -52.38 -42.56 -50.70
CA GLY A 30 -53.26 -41.97 -49.68
C GLY A 30 -52.77 -42.19 -48.24
N THR A 31 -52.25 -43.39 -47.92
CA THR A 31 -51.70 -43.70 -46.58
C THR A 31 -50.30 -43.13 -46.36
N LEU A 32 -49.43 -43.15 -47.37
CA LEU A 32 -48.09 -42.54 -47.28
C LEU A 32 -48.14 -41.02 -47.15
N ILE A 33 -49.02 -40.36 -47.93
CA ILE A 33 -49.20 -38.91 -47.88
C ILE A 33 -49.87 -38.52 -46.56
N SER A 34 -50.95 -39.20 -46.13
CA SER A 34 -51.62 -38.84 -44.86
C SER A 34 -50.76 -39.09 -43.61
N GLY A 35 -50.06 -40.22 -43.53
CA GLY A 35 -49.19 -40.55 -42.39
C GLY A 35 -47.91 -39.72 -42.33
N GLY A 36 -47.25 -39.49 -43.47
CA GLY A 36 -46.04 -38.67 -43.54
C GLY A 36 -46.30 -37.17 -43.33
N VAL A 37 -47.40 -36.65 -43.90
CA VAL A 37 -47.77 -35.23 -43.76
C VAL A 37 -48.29 -34.92 -42.35
N ALA A 38 -49.03 -35.83 -41.71
CA ALA A 38 -49.56 -35.64 -40.35
C ALA A 38 -48.47 -35.58 -39.26
N VAL A 39 -47.31 -36.20 -39.47
CA VAL A 39 -46.19 -36.18 -38.52
C VAL A 39 -45.15 -35.12 -38.90
N ALA A 40 -44.89 -34.92 -40.19
CA ALA A 40 -43.90 -33.95 -40.65
C ALA A 40 -44.32 -32.49 -40.44
N ILE A 41 -45.62 -32.17 -40.56
CA ILE A 41 -46.09 -30.79 -40.36
C ILE A 41 -45.95 -30.35 -38.89
N PRO A 42 -46.42 -31.10 -37.87
CA PRO A 42 -46.20 -30.73 -36.47
C PRO A 42 -44.72 -30.66 -36.11
N ALA A 43 -43.90 -31.63 -36.54
CA ALA A 43 -42.46 -31.61 -36.28
C ALA A 43 -41.75 -30.40 -36.93
N ALA A 44 -42.14 -30.01 -38.14
CA ALA A 44 -41.62 -28.82 -38.80
C ALA A 44 -42.07 -27.52 -38.12
N VAL A 45 -43.33 -27.47 -37.65
CA VAL A 45 -43.87 -26.34 -36.88
C VAL A 45 -43.18 -26.23 -35.51
N ASP A 46 -42.93 -27.34 -34.83
CA ASP A 46 -42.24 -27.39 -33.55
C ASP A 46 -40.75 -27.05 -33.70
N ALA A 47 -40.08 -27.54 -34.74
CA ALA A 47 -38.72 -27.14 -35.07
C ALA A 47 -38.65 -25.65 -35.44
N TYR A 48 -39.64 -25.12 -36.15
CA TYR A 48 -39.73 -23.70 -36.49
C TYR A 48 -39.98 -22.84 -35.24
N LYS A 49 -40.89 -23.26 -34.35
CA LYS A 49 -41.15 -22.60 -33.05
C LYS A 49 -39.91 -22.64 -32.16
N ALA A 50 -39.27 -23.80 -32.01
CA ALA A 50 -38.03 -23.94 -31.25
C ALA A 50 -36.93 -23.02 -31.78
N ARG A 51 -36.80 -22.86 -33.10
CA ARG A 51 -35.84 -21.94 -33.73
C ARG A 51 -36.21 -20.47 -33.54
N LEU A 52 -37.51 -20.15 -33.50
CA LEU A 52 -38.02 -18.82 -33.16
C LEU A 52 -37.78 -18.48 -31.69
N ASP A 53 -38.01 -19.43 -30.80
CA ASP A 53 -37.79 -19.27 -29.36
C ASP A 53 -36.30 -19.17 -29.04
N LEU A 54 -35.44 -19.91 -29.75
CA LEU A 54 -33.98 -19.75 -29.66
C LEU A 54 -33.55 -18.33 -30.07
N ARG A 55 -34.05 -17.81 -31.19
CA ARG A 55 -33.75 -16.43 -31.63
C ARG A 55 -34.27 -15.38 -30.66
N LYS A 56 -35.45 -15.58 -30.09
CA LYS A 56 -35.98 -14.69 -29.05
C LYS A 56 -35.12 -14.73 -27.79
N ALA A 57 -34.68 -15.92 -27.36
CA ALA A 57 -33.77 -16.08 -26.23
C ALA A 57 -32.40 -15.43 -26.50
N GLU A 58 -31.84 -15.60 -27.69
CA GLU A 58 -30.59 -14.92 -28.11
C GLU A 58 -30.73 -13.40 -28.11
N GLN A 59 -31.86 -12.87 -28.60
CA GLN A 59 -32.15 -11.44 -28.57
C GLN A 59 -32.35 -10.93 -27.14
N GLU A 60 -33.01 -11.70 -26.27
CA GLU A 60 -33.21 -11.36 -24.87
C GLU A 60 -31.88 -11.34 -24.10
N VAL A 61 -31.00 -12.31 -24.34
CA VAL A 61 -29.64 -12.34 -23.78
C VAL A 61 -28.83 -11.15 -24.28
N ALA A 62 -28.89 -10.84 -25.58
CA ALA A 62 -28.17 -9.69 -26.14
C ALA A 62 -28.68 -8.35 -25.58
N LEU A 63 -30.00 -8.21 -25.37
CA LEU A 63 -30.60 -7.03 -24.76
C LEU A 63 -30.19 -6.91 -23.29
N LYS A 64 -30.26 -8.00 -22.52
CA LYS A 64 -29.82 -8.03 -21.12
C LYS A 64 -28.33 -7.75 -21.00
N GLN A 65 -27.51 -8.24 -21.94
CA GLN A 65 -26.08 -7.96 -21.94
C GLN A 65 -25.81 -6.46 -22.19
N LYS A 66 -26.49 -5.85 -23.16
CA LYS A 66 -26.42 -4.39 -23.38
C LYS A 66 -26.93 -3.59 -22.19
N GLU A 67 -27.98 -4.07 -21.53
CA GLU A 67 -28.53 -3.43 -20.33
C GLU A 67 -27.57 -3.55 -19.14
N ILE A 68 -26.89 -4.68 -18.97
CA ILE A 68 -25.83 -4.88 -17.97
C ILE A 68 -24.64 -3.98 -18.27
N GLU A 69 -24.20 -3.89 -19.53
CA GLU A 69 -23.10 -3.00 -19.93
C GLU A 69 -23.46 -1.52 -19.73
N SER A 70 -24.67 -1.12 -20.12
CA SER A 70 -25.18 0.24 -19.89
C SER A 70 -25.29 0.54 -18.40
N LYS A 71 -25.86 -0.37 -17.60
CA LYS A 71 -25.94 -0.22 -16.14
C LYS A 71 -24.56 -0.20 -15.50
N ALA A 72 -23.60 -1.00 -15.99
CA ALA A 72 -22.23 -0.99 -15.52
C ALA A 72 -21.52 0.32 -15.87
N GLN A 73 -21.75 0.88 -17.06
CA GLN A 73 -21.24 2.19 -17.46
C GLN A 73 -21.88 3.32 -16.65
N ASP A 74 -23.18 3.26 -16.39
CA ASP A 74 -23.92 4.27 -15.62
C ASP A 74 -23.54 4.21 -14.14
N LEU A 75 -23.37 3.00 -13.57
CA LEU A 75 -22.76 2.81 -12.25
C LEU A 75 -21.34 3.35 -12.23
N HIS A 76 -20.52 3.04 -13.24
CA HIS A 76 -19.14 3.50 -13.32
C HIS A 76 -19.07 5.03 -13.35
N GLN A 77 -19.88 5.69 -14.17
CA GLN A 77 -19.95 7.15 -14.21
C GLN A 77 -20.51 7.76 -12.93
N THR A 78 -21.55 7.18 -12.34
CA THR A 78 -22.13 7.67 -11.08
C THR A 78 -21.14 7.52 -9.92
N TYR A 79 -20.43 6.38 -9.86
CA TYR A 79 -19.41 6.13 -8.84
C TYR A 79 -18.23 7.06 -9.02
N ILE A 80 -17.74 7.24 -10.26
CA ILE A 80 -16.66 8.18 -10.57
C ILE A 80 -17.08 9.61 -10.21
N SER A 81 -18.27 10.06 -10.62
CA SER A 81 -18.73 11.43 -10.36
C SER A 81 -18.88 11.72 -8.86
N LYS A 82 -19.59 10.86 -8.13
CA LYS A 82 -19.78 10.99 -6.68
C LYS A 82 -18.46 10.87 -5.92
N PHE A 83 -17.53 10.10 -6.45
CA PHE A 83 -16.19 9.94 -5.88
C PHE A 83 -15.27 11.11 -6.22
N ILE A 84 -15.30 11.66 -7.44
CA ILE A 84 -14.57 12.86 -7.86
C ILE A 84 -15.02 14.05 -7.01
N ASP A 85 -16.33 14.22 -6.80
CA ASP A 85 -16.88 15.23 -5.89
C ASP A 85 -16.41 15.04 -4.44
N THR A 86 -16.16 13.81 -4.03
CA THR A 86 -15.61 13.50 -2.70
C THR A 86 -14.10 13.78 -2.66
N ALA A 87 -13.33 13.30 -3.64
CA ALA A 87 -11.87 13.38 -3.70
C ALA A 87 -11.36 14.81 -3.93
N LEU A 88 -12.05 15.63 -4.73
CA LEU A 88 -11.73 17.04 -4.92
C LEU A 88 -11.90 17.86 -3.64
N ASN A 89 -12.70 17.37 -2.68
CA ASN A 89 -12.95 17.99 -1.39
C ASN A 89 -12.19 17.35 -0.20
N GLN A 90 -11.36 16.33 -0.44
CA GLN A 90 -10.65 15.55 0.58
C GLN A 90 -9.12 15.68 0.46
N ASP A 91 -8.35 15.17 1.43
CA ASP A 91 -6.89 15.30 1.50
C ASP A 91 -6.14 14.68 0.28
N ILE A 92 -4.89 15.12 0.08
CA ILE A 92 -4.05 14.72 -1.05
C ILE A 92 -3.69 13.23 -1.04
N GLU A 93 -3.67 12.56 0.12
CA GLU A 93 -3.37 11.14 0.22
C GLU A 93 -4.52 10.29 -0.32
N LEU A 94 -5.76 10.73 -0.10
CA LEU A 94 -6.94 10.11 -0.71
C LEU A 94 -6.91 10.26 -2.24
N ARG A 95 -6.54 11.46 -2.74
CA ARG A 95 -6.40 11.73 -4.18
C ARG A 95 -5.29 10.88 -4.81
N LEU A 96 -4.19 10.65 -4.08
CA LEU A 96 -3.09 9.79 -4.51
C LEU A 96 -3.54 8.33 -4.67
N ARG A 97 -4.09 7.73 -3.62
CA ARG A 97 -4.61 6.34 -3.66
C ARG A 97 -5.64 6.14 -4.76
N PHE A 98 -6.47 7.15 -5.00
CA PHE A 98 -7.44 7.14 -6.08
C PHE A 98 -6.75 7.15 -7.46
N SER A 99 -5.87 8.10 -7.70
CA SER A 99 -5.16 8.20 -8.98
C SER A 99 -4.35 6.94 -9.28
N GLU A 100 -3.78 6.29 -8.25
CA GLU A 100 -3.11 5.01 -8.35
C GLU A 100 -4.09 3.90 -8.76
N TYR A 101 -5.20 3.72 -8.04
CA TYR A 101 -6.20 2.71 -8.35
C TYR A 101 -6.73 2.85 -9.79
N PHE A 102 -7.09 4.07 -10.21
CA PHE A 102 -7.61 4.32 -11.56
C PHE A 102 -6.55 4.17 -12.65
N SER A 103 -5.27 4.34 -12.34
CA SER A 103 -4.20 3.97 -13.28
C SER A 103 -4.22 2.46 -13.62
N TYR A 104 -4.72 1.60 -12.72
CA TYR A 104 -4.80 0.16 -12.98
C TYR A 104 -6.11 -0.27 -13.64
N VAL A 105 -7.24 0.34 -13.25
CA VAL A 105 -8.56 -0.13 -13.68
C VAL A 105 -9.13 0.59 -14.91
N SER A 106 -8.60 1.76 -15.26
CA SER A 106 -9.07 2.51 -16.43
C SER A 106 -8.59 1.90 -17.76
N ASP A 107 -9.31 2.27 -18.82
CA ASP A 107 -8.95 1.96 -20.20
C ASP A 107 -7.59 2.60 -20.58
N LYS A 108 -7.04 2.18 -21.71
CA LYS A 108 -5.67 2.56 -22.12
C LYS A 108 -5.48 4.07 -22.25
N ASP A 109 -6.48 4.81 -22.71
CA ASP A 109 -6.34 6.24 -22.99
C ASP A 109 -6.44 7.05 -21.70
N SER A 110 -7.33 6.67 -20.79
CA SER A 110 -7.49 7.31 -19.47
C SER A 110 -6.37 6.94 -18.48
N ARG A 111 -5.78 5.74 -18.60
CA ARG A 111 -4.72 5.25 -17.70
C ARG A 111 -3.51 6.17 -17.61
N GLU A 112 -3.05 6.68 -18.75
CA GLU A 112 -1.87 7.55 -18.77
C GLU A 112 -2.14 8.89 -18.09
N GLN A 113 -3.36 9.41 -18.24
CA GLN A 113 -3.78 10.65 -17.58
C GLN A 113 -3.82 10.46 -16.05
N TRP A 114 -4.27 9.31 -15.56
CA TRP A 114 -4.23 8.99 -14.14
C TRP A 114 -2.82 8.86 -13.59
N ARG A 115 -1.88 8.28 -14.35
CA ARG A 115 -0.44 8.25 -13.96
C ARG A 115 0.17 9.64 -13.87
N LEU A 116 -0.09 10.49 -14.85
CA LEU A 116 0.41 11.87 -14.85
C LEU A 116 -0.19 12.68 -13.69
N TYR A 117 -1.48 12.47 -13.41
CA TYR A 117 -2.14 13.08 -12.26
C TYR A 117 -1.54 12.60 -10.93
N HIS A 118 -1.29 11.29 -10.78
CA HIS A 118 -0.63 10.71 -9.61
C HIS A 118 0.75 11.34 -9.37
N ASP A 119 1.62 11.36 -10.38
CA ASP A 119 2.97 11.96 -10.29
C ASP A 119 2.91 13.46 -9.92
N GLY A 120 1.92 14.18 -10.45
CA GLY A 120 1.67 15.57 -10.08
C GLY A 120 1.26 15.75 -8.62
N LEU A 121 0.39 14.86 -8.11
CA LEU A 121 -0.03 14.84 -6.71
C LEU A 121 1.13 14.48 -5.77
N GLU A 122 2.00 13.54 -6.14
CA GLU A 122 3.16 13.16 -5.33
C GLU A 122 4.14 14.33 -5.18
N LYS A 123 4.48 14.98 -6.30
CA LYS A 123 5.32 16.18 -6.29
C LYS A 123 4.73 17.29 -5.45
N ARG A 124 3.41 17.50 -5.54
CA ARG A 124 2.70 18.50 -4.75
C ARG A 124 2.70 18.16 -3.27
N ARG A 125 2.44 16.91 -2.88
CA ARG A 125 2.51 16.43 -1.50
C ARG A 125 3.90 16.67 -0.92
N ASP A 126 4.94 16.30 -1.64
CA ASP A 126 6.32 16.41 -1.17
C ASP A 126 6.74 17.88 -1.01
N ALA A 127 6.32 18.75 -1.94
CA ALA A 127 6.52 20.20 -1.82
C ALA A 127 5.76 20.80 -0.63
N ILE A 128 4.53 20.36 -0.36
CA ILE A 128 3.76 20.81 0.81
C ILE A 128 4.43 20.35 2.10
N ARG A 129 4.91 19.10 2.18
CA ARG A 129 5.64 18.57 3.34
C ARG A 129 6.93 19.36 3.61
N GLN A 130 7.68 19.69 2.56
CA GLN A 130 8.86 20.56 2.71
C GLN A 130 8.48 21.96 3.19
N SER A 131 7.45 22.56 2.60
CA SER A 131 6.91 23.86 2.99
C SER A 131 6.42 23.91 4.44
N ILE A 132 5.86 22.80 4.95
CA ILE A 132 5.50 22.65 6.37
C ILE A 132 6.76 22.72 7.24
N ASN A 133 7.75 21.87 6.97
CA ASN A 133 8.99 21.81 7.77
C ASN A 133 9.68 23.19 7.85
N ASP A 134 9.78 23.89 6.72
CA ASP A 134 10.40 25.21 6.65
C ASP A 134 9.61 26.26 7.47
N LYS A 135 8.28 26.26 7.33
CA LYS A 135 7.41 27.21 8.04
C LYS A 135 7.30 26.93 9.53
N GLU A 136 7.36 25.68 9.94
CA GLU A 136 7.42 25.31 11.36
C GLU A 136 8.71 25.80 12.00
N MET A 137 9.83 25.64 11.30
CA MET A 137 11.12 26.15 11.75
C MET A 137 11.09 27.68 11.86
N ASP A 138 10.57 28.39 10.86
CA ASP A 138 10.40 29.85 10.89
C ASP A 138 9.49 30.31 12.03
N ALA A 139 8.37 29.62 12.25
CA ALA A 139 7.44 29.92 13.33
C ALA A 139 8.07 29.69 14.71
N ALA A 140 8.88 28.63 14.86
CA ALA A 140 9.61 28.33 16.09
C ALA A 140 10.69 29.39 16.38
N HIS A 141 11.43 29.84 15.36
CA HIS A 141 12.42 30.91 15.51
C HIS A 141 11.78 32.23 15.98
N LEU A 142 10.67 32.63 15.36
CA LEU A 142 9.94 33.84 15.75
C LEU A 142 9.30 33.71 17.15
N GLY A 143 8.84 32.52 17.51
CA GLY A 143 8.25 32.23 18.83
C GLY A 143 9.27 32.19 19.98
N ALA A 144 10.56 32.00 19.68
CA ALA A 144 11.63 31.97 20.67
C ALA A 144 12.11 33.38 21.10
N HIS A 145 11.64 34.45 20.46
CA HIS A 145 11.97 35.82 20.84
C HIS A 145 11.36 36.16 22.21
N ALA A 146 12.20 36.57 23.18
CA ALA A 146 11.76 36.88 24.55
C ALA A 146 10.74 38.03 24.63
N ARG A 147 10.72 38.93 23.63
CA ARG A 147 9.70 39.95 23.40
C ARG A 147 9.50 40.13 21.89
N PRO A 148 8.55 39.41 21.27
CA PRO A 148 8.32 39.50 19.83
C PRO A 148 7.71 40.87 19.47
N SER A 149 8.24 41.51 18.42
CA SER A 149 7.71 42.77 17.89
C SER A 149 6.31 42.58 17.29
N GLU A 150 5.56 43.65 17.08
CA GLU A 150 4.25 43.58 16.40
C GLU A 150 4.37 42.97 14.99
N ALA A 151 5.47 43.26 14.29
CA ALA A 151 5.79 42.66 13.00
C ALA A 151 6.04 41.13 13.11
N ASP A 152 6.72 40.67 14.16
CA ASP A 152 6.96 39.24 14.40
C ASP A 152 5.64 38.51 14.67
N GLN A 153 4.73 39.14 15.42
CA GLN A 153 3.42 38.56 15.72
C GLN A 153 2.55 38.44 14.47
N ILE A 154 2.56 39.45 13.59
CA ILE A 154 1.87 39.41 12.29
C ILE A 154 2.45 38.30 11.42
N LYS A 155 3.78 38.18 11.36
CA LYS A 155 4.46 37.15 10.57
C LYS A 155 4.18 35.74 11.11
N LEU A 156 4.18 35.56 12.43
CA LEU A 156 3.83 34.31 13.08
C LEU A 156 2.39 33.91 12.80
N ALA A 157 1.44 34.87 12.83
CA ALA A 157 0.04 34.62 12.50
C ALA A 157 -0.15 34.21 11.02
N ALA A 158 0.61 34.81 10.10
CA ALA A 158 0.60 34.42 8.69
C ALA A 158 1.15 33.00 8.49
N LEU A 159 2.30 32.69 9.10
CA LEU A 159 2.90 31.35 9.05
C LEU A 159 1.97 30.27 9.60
N ARG A 160 1.30 30.53 10.72
CA ARG A 160 0.32 29.59 11.31
C ARG A 160 -0.85 29.32 10.36
N ARG A 161 -1.40 30.36 9.72
CA ARG A 161 -2.49 30.18 8.74
C ARG A 161 -2.06 29.36 7.54
N GLU A 162 -0.85 29.59 7.03
CA GLU A 162 -0.31 28.82 5.90
C GLU A 162 -0.01 27.37 6.29
N LEU A 163 0.49 27.14 7.50
CA LEU A 163 0.63 25.79 8.07
C LEU A 163 -0.72 25.10 8.18
N ASP A 164 -1.77 25.77 8.64
CA ASP A 164 -3.12 25.21 8.74
C ASP A 164 -3.64 24.73 7.38
N TRP A 165 -3.44 25.53 6.32
CA TRP A 165 -3.84 25.16 4.96
C TRP A 165 -3.04 23.97 4.44
N ASN A 166 -1.72 23.97 4.66
CA ASN A 166 -0.87 22.88 4.23
C ASN A 166 -1.22 21.58 4.97
N TYR A 167 -1.43 21.64 6.27
CA TYR A 167 -1.81 20.49 7.09
C TYR A 167 -3.16 19.91 6.71
N ALA A 168 -4.14 20.76 6.43
CA ALA A 168 -5.45 20.31 5.93
C ALA A 168 -5.32 19.59 4.58
N GLU A 169 -4.44 20.05 3.69
CA GLU A 169 -4.24 19.43 2.38
C GLU A 169 -3.52 18.08 2.46
N VAL A 170 -2.54 17.90 3.37
CA VAL A 170 -1.82 16.62 3.54
C VAL A 170 -2.43 15.67 4.57
N GLY A 171 -3.54 16.03 5.21
CA GLY A 171 -4.25 15.17 6.17
C GLY A 171 -3.52 14.92 7.49
N TYR A 172 -2.53 15.75 7.84
CA TYR A 172 -1.89 15.69 9.16
C TYR A 172 -2.88 16.14 10.23
N ALA A 173 -3.09 15.33 11.26
CA ALA A 173 -3.89 15.74 12.41
C ALA A 173 -3.26 16.97 13.07
N ARG A 174 -4.01 18.08 13.14
CA ARG A 174 -3.61 19.31 13.85
C ARG A 174 -3.17 18.97 15.26
N GLN A 175 -2.12 19.62 15.75
CA GLN A 175 -1.72 19.53 17.16
C GLN A 175 -2.69 20.26 18.09
N ASP A 176 -3.58 21.12 17.56
CA ASP A 176 -4.36 22.10 18.30
C ASP A 176 -5.87 22.20 17.92
N SER A 177 -6.44 21.28 17.14
CA SER A 177 -7.91 21.27 16.99
C SER A 177 -8.61 20.67 18.20
N ASN A 178 -9.05 21.55 19.10
CA ASN A 178 -10.04 21.27 20.13
C ASN A 178 -11.35 20.77 19.50
N ILE A 179 -11.51 19.45 19.41
CA ILE A 179 -12.80 18.78 19.44
C ILE A 179 -12.93 18.20 20.84
N THR A 180 -13.89 18.70 21.61
CA THR A 180 -14.16 18.26 22.98
C THR A 180 -14.55 16.78 22.98
N VAL A 181 -13.62 15.92 23.36
CA VAL A 181 -13.86 14.51 23.71
C VAL A 181 -13.87 14.44 25.24
N PRO A 182 -14.82 13.69 25.87
CA PRO A 182 -14.90 13.61 27.32
C PRO A 182 -13.57 13.12 27.90
N SER A 183 -13.20 13.73 29.01
CA SER A 183 -11.95 13.58 29.75
C SER A 183 -11.53 12.12 29.94
N GLN A 184 -10.40 11.78 29.32
CA GLN A 184 -9.51 10.70 29.76
C GLN A 184 -8.09 11.27 29.95
N PRO A 185 -7.31 10.68 30.88
CA PRO A 185 -6.28 11.40 31.62
C PRO A 185 -5.13 11.86 30.70
N THR A 186 -4.80 13.15 30.83
CA THR A 186 -3.60 13.85 30.35
C THR A 186 -2.66 13.02 29.47
N VAL A 187 -2.95 12.98 28.17
CA VAL A 187 -2.05 12.47 27.15
C VAL A 187 -0.86 13.45 27.06
N ALA A 188 0.35 12.96 27.35
CA ALA A 188 1.58 13.71 27.14
C ALA A 188 1.67 14.17 25.67
N PRO A 189 2.32 15.31 25.37
CA PRO A 189 2.40 15.79 24.00
C PRO A 189 3.06 14.72 23.13
N ARG A 190 2.38 14.27 22.07
CA ARG A 190 2.71 13.08 21.25
C ARG A 190 4.15 13.06 20.71
N PHE A 191 4.80 14.22 20.65
CA PHE A 191 6.17 14.42 20.18
C PHE A 191 7.02 15.30 21.11
N ASP A 192 6.59 15.50 22.37
CA ASP A 192 7.48 16.13 23.33
C ASP A 192 8.66 15.20 23.62
N ARG A 193 9.87 15.69 23.29
CA ARG A 193 11.12 14.96 23.51
C ARG A 193 11.25 14.46 24.95
N LYS A 194 10.94 15.30 25.95
CA LYS A 194 11.11 14.93 27.37
C LYS A 194 10.12 13.83 27.77
N ALA A 195 8.87 13.95 27.33
CA ALA A 195 7.87 12.90 27.52
C ALA A 195 8.29 11.59 26.86
N ILE A 196 8.76 11.61 25.61
CA ILE A 196 9.22 10.41 24.91
C ILE A 196 10.42 9.77 25.61
N GLN A 197 11.39 10.57 26.04
CA GLN A 197 12.54 10.07 26.80
C GLN A 197 12.07 9.38 28.08
N SER A 198 11.22 10.03 28.88
CA SER A 198 10.70 9.47 30.14
C SER A 198 9.89 8.19 29.91
N GLU A 199 9.05 8.15 28.88
CA GLU A 199 8.31 6.95 28.49
C GLU A 199 9.26 5.82 28.06
N ALA A 200 10.27 6.13 27.25
CA ALA A 200 11.23 5.15 26.77
C ALA A 200 12.02 4.52 27.93
N GLU A 201 12.37 5.29 28.97
CA GLU A 201 13.00 4.79 30.20
C GLU A 201 12.08 3.78 30.91
N GLN A 202 10.83 4.16 31.16
CA GLN A 202 9.85 3.29 31.81
C GLN A 202 9.60 2.00 31.03
N LEU A 203 9.47 2.10 29.71
CA LEU A 203 9.32 0.94 28.83
C LEU A 203 10.58 0.07 28.86
N PHE A 204 11.76 0.67 28.84
CA PHE A 204 13.00 -0.09 28.90
C PHE A 204 13.10 -0.91 30.18
N ASP A 205 12.71 -0.36 31.32
CA ASP A 205 12.68 -1.09 32.60
C ASP A 205 11.71 -2.28 32.55
N GLN A 206 10.54 -2.10 31.95
CA GLN A 206 9.52 -3.13 31.78
C GLN A 206 9.84 -4.17 30.69
N ALA A 207 10.75 -3.85 29.78
CA ALA A 207 11.09 -4.70 28.65
C ALA A 207 11.78 -5.98 29.12
N THR A 208 11.18 -7.12 28.80
CA THR A 208 11.78 -8.45 28.93
C THR A 208 12.09 -9.00 27.55
N LEU A 209 13.28 -9.55 27.37
CA LEU A 209 13.70 -10.20 26.12
C LEU A 209 12.88 -11.47 25.89
N ASP A 210 12.46 -11.70 24.65
CA ASP A 210 11.78 -12.93 24.27
C ASP A 210 12.75 -14.12 24.34
N PRO A 211 12.52 -15.13 25.21
CA PRO A 211 13.39 -16.29 25.35
C PRO A 211 13.60 -17.06 24.04
N GLN A 212 12.60 -17.07 23.15
CA GLN A 212 12.68 -17.79 21.88
C GLN A 212 13.57 -17.07 20.86
N ARG A 213 13.85 -15.78 21.08
CA ARG A 213 14.62 -14.92 20.17
C ARG A 213 16.01 -14.58 20.69
N LEU A 214 16.43 -15.17 21.82
CA LEU A 214 17.75 -14.93 22.42
C LEU A 214 18.90 -15.27 21.45
N SER A 215 18.78 -16.32 20.63
CA SER A 215 19.83 -16.64 19.66
C SER A 215 20.01 -15.56 18.59
N ASP A 216 18.96 -14.84 18.22
CA ASP A 216 19.04 -13.73 17.25
C ASP A 216 19.70 -12.51 17.88
N LEU A 217 19.32 -12.20 19.13
CA LEU A 217 19.97 -11.15 19.92
C LEU A 217 21.44 -11.45 20.17
N ASP A 218 21.80 -12.71 20.42
CA ASP A 218 23.20 -13.12 20.60
C ASP A 218 24.05 -12.84 19.37
N LYS A 219 23.53 -13.15 18.19
CA LYS A 219 24.19 -12.83 16.91
C LYS A 219 24.32 -11.33 16.72
N PHE A 220 23.26 -10.57 17.01
CA PHE A 220 23.26 -9.11 16.92
C PHE A 220 24.35 -8.52 17.84
N VAL A 221 24.27 -8.80 19.14
CA VAL A 221 25.21 -8.29 20.15
C VAL A 221 26.63 -8.76 19.87
N GLY A 222 26.82 -10.01 19.43
CA GLY A 222 28.13 -10.53 19.04
C GLY A 222 28.78 -9.73 17.91
N ARG A 223 28.01 -9.30 16.90
CA ARG A 223 28.52 -8.44 15.81
C ARG A 223 28.86 -7.03 16.27
N ILE A 224 28.11 -6.48 17.23
CA ILE A 224 28.46 -5.20 17.85
C ILE A 224 29.80 -5.32 18.58
N GLN A 225 29.96 -6.35 19.42
CA GLN A 225 31.18 -6.58 20.18
C GLN A 225 32.40 -6.84 19.30
N ALA A 226 32.24 -7.67 18.26
CA ALA A 226 33.34 -8.01 17.35
C ALA A 226 33.94 -6.78 16.64
N ASN A 227 33.19 -5.69 16.55
CA ASN A 227 33.62 -4.45 15.92
C ASN A 227 33.80 -3.29 16.90
N LYS A 228 33.87 -3.58 18.20
CA LYS A 228 33.92 -2.58 19.28
C LYS A 228 35.00 -1.52 19.07
N GLU A 229 36.24 -1.94 18.79
CA GLU A 229 37.38 -1.02 18.62
C GLU A 229 37.13 0.00 17.51
N ARG A 230 36.49 -0.44 16.41
CA ARG A 230 36.15 0.42 15.28
C ARG A 230 35.11 1.46 15.67
N TYR A 231 34.10 1.08 16.44
CA TYR A 231 33.10 2.02 16.96
C TYR A 231 33.68 2.98 18.00
N GLN A 232 34.63 2.54 18.83
CA GLN A 232 35.31 3.39 19.80
C GLN A 232 36.15 4.49 19.12
N SER A 233 36.65 4.25 17.90
CA SER A 233 37.32 5.30 17.12
C SER A 233 36.38 6.47 16.77
N ILE A 234 35.08 6.19 16.58
CA ILE A 234 34.04 7.19 16.34
C ILE A 234 33.68 7.89 17.65
N GLU A 235 33.51 7.13 18.74
CA GLU A 235 33.25 7.67 20.08
C GLU A 235 34.31 8.70 20.49
N ALA A 236 35.60 8.39 20.27
CA ALA A 236 36.70 9.30 20.56
C ALA A 236 36.63 10.64 19.80
N ARG A 237 36.03 10.66 18.61
CA ARG A 237 35.90 11.87 17.77
C ARG A 237 34.58 12.61 17.99
N MET A 238 33.51 11.89 18.32
CA MET A 238 32.14 12.42 18.30
C MET A 238 31.48 12.51 19.68
N SER A 239 32.05 11.85 20.70
CA SER A 239 31.40 11.65 22.00
C SER A 239 30.03 10.95 21.90
N VAL A 240 29.80 10.20 20.80
CA VAL A 240 28.64 9.31 20.65
C VAL A 240 29.06 7.94 21.14
N PRO A 241 28.36 7.31 22.11
CA PRO A 241 28.84 6.07 22.70
C PRO A 241 29.02 4.97 21.66
N TRP A 242 30.10 4.21 21.77
CA TRP A 242 30.47 3.21 20.75
C TRP A 242 29.35 2.20 20.50
N TYR A 243 28.57 1.86 21.52
CA TYR A 243 27.43 0.94 21.40
C TYR A 243 26.26 1.56 20.64
N VAL A 244 26.03 2.88 20.71
CA VAL A 244 25.02 3.57 19.91
C VAL A 244 25.39 3.50 18.43
N VAL A 245 26.66 3.74 18.11
CA VAL A 245 27.18 3.59 16.74
C VAL A 245 27.00 2.15 16.23
N GLY A 246 27.32 1.16 17.06
CA GLY A 246 27.12 -0.25 16.73
C GLY A 246 25.66 -0.64 16.51
N LEU A 247 24.73 -0.06 17.28
CA LEU A 247 23.29 -0.31 17.16
C LEU A 247 22.73 0.21 15.83
N ILE A 248 23.07 1.45 15.43
CA ILE A 248 22.60 2.02 14.16
C ILE A 248 23.30 1.40 12.94
N HIS A 249 24.51 0.84 13.10
CA HIS A 249 25.20 0.11 12.02
C HIS A 249 24.50 -1.22 11.66
N ALA A 250 23.60 -1.71 12.51
CA ALA A 250 22.81 -2.89 12.19
C ALA A 250 21.87 -2.70 11.00
N ASP A 251 21.47 -1.46 10.70
CA ASP A 251 20.58 -1.11 9.59
C ASP A 251 21.18 -1.45 8.23
N THR A 252 22.52 -1.44 8.12
CA THR A 252 23.26 -1.86 6.93
C THR A 252 23.81 -3.27 7.07
N ASN A 253 23.26 -4.07 7.99
CA ASN A 253 23.74 -5.42 8.30
C ASN A 253 25.25 -5.43 8.63
N PHE A 254 25.74 -4.40 9.33
CA PHE A 254 27.15 -4.22 9.70
C PHE A 254 28.13 -4.26 8.51
N ASP A 255 27.69 -3.76 7.34
CA ASP A 255 28.50 -3.70 6.13
C ASP A 255 29.37 -2.42 6.11
N PHE A 256 30.66 -2.59 6.40
CA PHE A 256 31.65 -1.51 6.38
C PHE A 256 32.03 -1.03 4.98
N SER A 257 31.46 -1.59 3.91
CA SER A 257 31.60 -1.06 2.55
C SER A 257 30.49 -0.05 2.18
N ARG A 258 29.58 0.25 3.11
CA ARG A 258 28.41 1.12 2.90
C ARG A 258 28.36 2.29 3.87
N HIS A 259 27.81 3.40 3.40
CA HIS A 259 27.30 4.48 4.24
C HIS A 259 26.20 3.96 5.18
N LEU A 260 25.94 4.62 6.31
CA LEU A 260 24.87 4.22 7.25
C LEU A 260 23.46 4.24 6.66
N ASN A 261 23.24 4.91 5.52
CA ASN A 261 21.98 4.86 4.78
C ASN A 261 21.89 3.67 3.79
N GLY A 262 22.93 2.84 3.68
CA GLY A 262 23.00 1.66 2.82
C GLY A 262 23.66 1.87 1.45
N ASP A 263 24.02 3.09 1.05
CA ASP A 263 24.70 3.34 -0.23
C ASP A 263 26.18 2.88 -0.21
N PRO A 264 26.79 2.48 -1.34
CA PRO A 264 28.20 2.09 -1.39
C PRO A 264 29.15 3.28 -1.14
N LEU A 265 30.23 3.06 -0.37
CA LEU A 265 31.25 4.08 -0.07
C LEU A 265 32.07 4.54 -1.29
N SER A 266 31.91 3.89 -2.44
CA SER A 266 32.57 4.24 -3.71
C SER A 266 31.94 5.44 -4.42
N ALA A 267 30.84 5.99 -3.89
CA ALA A 267 30.14 7.15 -4.44
C ALA A 267 29.56 8.01 -3.31
N LYS A 268 29.00 9.17 -3.64
CA LYS A 268 28.15 9.91 -2.69
C LYS A 268 26.80 9.24 -2.56
N THR A 269 26.16 9.44 -1.42
CA THR A 269 24.82 8.94 -1.15
C THR A 269 23.80 9.45 -2.18
N VAL A 270 22.96 8.55 -2.67
CA VAL A 270 21.80 8.82 -3.51
C VAL A 270 20.51 8.77 -2.70
N ASN A 271 20.52 7.94 -1.65
CA ASN A 271 19.48 7.86 -0.63
C ASN A 271 19.68 8.96 0.42
N VAL A 272 18.62 9.30 1.15
CA VAL A 272 18.65 10.37 2.15
C VAL A 272 19.63 9.99 3.29
N PRO A 273 20.49 10.93 3.74
CA PRO A 273 20.71 12.28 3.23
C PRO A 273 21.53 12.25 1.93
N LYS A 274 21.03 12.88 0.87
CA LYS A 274 21.66 12.83 -0.47
C LYS A 274 22.94 13.66 -0.55
N GLY A 275 23.89 13.23 -1.38
CA GLY A 275 25.09 13.98 -1.71
C GLY A 275 26.16 13.99 -0.62
N ARG A 276 26.18 12.98 0.25
CA ARG A 276 27.09 12.85 1.39
C ARG A 276 28.08 11.71 1.22
N PRO A 277 29.24 11.76 1.90
CA PRO A 277 29.87 12.94 2.51
C PRO A 277 30.28 13.99 1.48
N SER A 278 30.63 15.18 1.94
CA SER A 278 31.35 16.15 1.09
C SER A 278 32.76 15.64 0.76
N GLY A 279 33.30 16.01 -0.41
CA GLY A 279 34.59 15.54 -0.91
C GLY A 279 34.46 14.52 -2.06
N ASP A 280 35.56 13.81 -2.35
CA ASP A 280 35.63 12.85 -3.46
C ASP A 280 35.74 11.40 -2.93
N PRO A 281 34.98 10.45 -3.50
CA PRO A 281 35.05 9.04 -3.14
C PRO A 281 36.33 8.35 -3.66
N PRO A 282 36.70 7.15 -3.15
CA PRO A 282 35.99 6.38 -2.15
C PRO A 282 36.17 6.93 -0.72
N PHE A 283 35.11 6.84 0.08
CA PHE A 283 35.13 7.28 1.47
C PHE A 283 35.52 6.13 2.41
N SER A 284 36.17 6.46 3.53
CA SER A 284 36.26 5.54 4.66
C SER A 284 34.88 5.44 5.34
N TRP A 285 34.60 4.30 5.97
CA TRP A 285 33.36 4.13 6.74
C TRP A 285 33.32 5.09 7.92
N GLU A 286 34.47 5.34 8.54
CA GLU A 286 34.64 6.23 9.68
C GLU A 286 34.30 7.68 9.33
N ASP A 287 34.86 8.21 8.25
CA ASP A 287 34.60 9.58 7.83
C ASP A 287 33.16 9.76 7.36
N SER A 288 32.60 8.75 6.67
CA SER A 288 31.19 8.78 6.33
C SER A 288 30.27 8.73 7.54
N THR A 289 30.59 7.92 8.55
CA THR A 289 29.80 7.79 9.76
C THR A 289 29.83 9.10 10.55
N ILE A 290 30.99 9.77 10.58
CA ILE A 290 31.17 11.04 11.27
C ILE A 290 30.42 12.18 10.59
N ASP A 291 30.45 12.27 9.26
CA ASP A 291 29.61 13.21 8.51
C ASP A 291 28.12 12.99 8.83
N TYR A 292 27.67 11.74 8.85
CA TYR A 292 26.28 11.39 9.16
C TYR A 292 25.89 11.80 10.59
N LEU A 293 26.70 11.44 11.60
CA LEU A 293 26.42 11.78 13.00
C LEU A 293 26.49 13.29 13.26
N THR A 294 27.35 14.01 12.52
CA THR A 294 27.40 15.48 12.54
C THR A 294 26.11 16.08 11.99
N LEU A 295 25.62 15.55 10.86
CA LEU A 295 24.36 16.00 10.26
C LEU A 295 23.16 15.78 11.20
N LEU A 296 23.17 14.68 11.95
CA LEU A 296 22.14 14.41 12.97
C LEU A 296 22.25 15.33 14.21
N GLY A 297 23.34 16.08 14.36
CA GLY A 297 23.60 16.90 15.55
C GLY A 297 23.86 16.06 16.80
N TRP A 298 24.47 14.88 16.65
CA TRP A 298 24.71 13.94 17.76
C TRP A 298 26.04 14.18 18.48
N GLN A 299 26.90 15.03 17.92
CA GLN A 299 28.18 15.37 18.51
C GLN A 299 27.99 16.16 19.82
N GLY A 300 28.66 15.72 20.89
CA GLY A 300 28.69 16.43 22.17
C GLY A 300 27.36 16.43 22.94
N LEU A 301 26.40 15.57 22.57
CA LEU A 301 25.20 15.37 23.37
C LEU A 301 25.50 14.63 24.67
N ASP A 302 24.65 14.85 25.68
CA ASP A 302 24.63 14.02 26.89
C ASP A 302 23.91 12.69 26.62
N TRP A 303 24.64 11.59 26.76
CA TRP A 303 24.18 10.22 26.52
C TRP A 303 23.97 9.41 27.80
N SER A 304 24.05 10.03 28.98
CA SER A 304 23.92 9.35 30.28
C SER A 304 22.55 8.69 30.47
N GLY A 305 21.47 9.34 30.00
CA GLY A 305 20.11 8.81 30.13
C GLY A 305 19.74 7.75 29.09
N ILE A 306 19.24 6.59 29.55
CA ILE A 306 18.71 5.54 28.65
C ILE A 306 17.55 6.05 27.79
N GLY A 307 16.73 6.96 28.31
CA GLY A 307 15.67 7.62 27.54
C GLY A 307 16.21 8.44 26.39
N THR A 308 17.33 9.15 26.59
CA THR A 308 18.01 9.88 25.52
C THR A 308 18.50 8.94 24.44
N VAL A 309 19.16 7.84 24.82
CA VAL A 309 19.64 6.83 23.86
C VAL A 309 18.47 6.28 23.02
N LEU A 310 17.40 5.83 23.67
CA LEU A 310 16.26 5.22 22.98
C LEU A 310 15.48 6.22 22.13
N TYR A 311 15.28 7.45 22.60
CA TYR A 311 14.67 8.52 21.80
C TYR A 311 15.47 8.78 20.52
N ARG A 312 16.80 8.84 20.61
CA ARG A 312 17.67 9.08 19.45
C ARG A 312 17.65 7.91 18.48
N LEU A 313 17.69 6.67 18.96
CA LEU A 313 17.54 5.47 18.14
C LEU A 313 16.17 5.41 17.44
N GLU A 314 15.09 5.71 18.15
CA GLU A 314 13.75 5.75 17.54
C GLU A 314 13.65 6.88 16.51
N SER A 315 14.22 8.05 16.80
CA SER A 315 14.23 9.20 15.88
C SER A 315 15.08 8.95 14.64
N PHE A 316 16.17 8.18 14.77
CA PHE A 316 17.01 7.76 13.65
C PHE A 316 16.23 6.92 12.64
N ASN A 317 15.40 5.99 13.13
CA ASN A 317 14.51 5.22 12.26
C ASN A 317 13.27 6.01 11.81
N GLY A 318 12.74 6.85 12.69
CA GLY A 318 11.56 7.68 12.51
C GLY A 318 10.49 7.43 13.58
N LEU A 319 9.84 8.51 14.03
CA LEU A 319 8.81 8.49 15.07
C LEU A 319 7.40 8.11 14.54
N GLY A 320 7.29 7.62 13.31
CA GLY A 320 6.01 7.37 12.64
C GLY A 320 5.09 6.40 13.38
N TYR A 321 5.65 5.44 14.11
CA TYR A 321 4.89 4.47 14.91
C TYR A 321 4.04 5.13 16.01
N ARG A 322 4.49 6.27 16.53
CA ARG A 322 3.78 7.05 17.55
C ARG A 322 2.46 7.62 17.02
N ASN A 323 2.35 7.86 15.70
CA ASN A 323 1.10 8.27 15.04
C ASN A 323 0.03 7.17 15.02
N HIS A 324 0.42 5.93 15.29
CA HIS A 324 -0.47 4.78 15.32
C HIS A 324 -0.66 4.19 16.72
N ASN A 325 -0.16 4.87 17.77
CA ASN A 325 -0.08 4.35 19.14
C ASN A 325 0.58 2.96 19.18
N ALA A 326 1.52 2.75 18.26
CA ALA A 326 2.25 1.49 18.10
C ALA A 326 3.67 1.65 18.64
N ARG A 327 4.21 0.56 19.16
CA ARG A 327 5.62 0.49 19.56
C ARG A 327 6.46 0.19 18.33
N SER A 328 7.51 0.99 18.13
CA SER A 328 8.43 0.80 17.02
C SER A 328 9.07 -0.60 17.08
N PRO A 329 8.88 -1.47 16.07
CA PRO A 329 9.62 -2.74 15.97
C PRO A 329 11.13 -2.52 15.93
N TYR A 330 11.57 -1.37 15.41
CA TYR A 330 12.97 -1.00 15.37
C TYR A 330 13.59 -0.92 16.76
N VAL A 331 12.84 -0.45 17.77
CA VAL A 331 13.32 -0.37 19.15
C VAL A 331 12.98 -1.64 19.92
N TRP A 332 11.72 -2.09 19.82
CA TRP A 332 11.14 -3.06 20.75
C TRP A 332 11.02 -4.49 20.19
N GLY A 333 11.42 -4.75 18.94
CA GLY A 333 11.42 -6.09 18.37
C GLY A 333 12.21 -7.08 19.23
N CYS A 334 11.69 -8.30 19.41
CA CYS A 334 12.22 -9.32 20.33
C CYS A 334 12.08 -9.00 21.85
N THR A 335 11.15 -8.11 22.22
CA THR A 335 10.72 -7.91 23.61
C THR A 335 9.25 -8.22 23.79
N ASN A 336 8.79 -8.39 25.03
CA ASN A 336 7.37 -8.47 25.39
C ASN A 336 6.54 -7.23 24.99
N LEU A 337 7.20 -6.10 24.70
CA LEU A 337 6.51 -4.85 24.37
C LEU A 337 6.05 -4.81 22.91
N TYR A 338 6.64 -5.60 22.01
CA TYR A 338 6.28 -5.65 20.59
C TYR A 338 5.59 -6.97 20.21
N VAL A 339 4.40 -6.88 19.61
CA VAL A 339 3.63 -8.04 19.15
C VAL A 339 3.46 -8.05 17.62
N SER A 340 3.03 -6.91 17.06
CA SER A 340 2.85 -6.68 15.63
C SER A 340 2.74 -5.17 15.36
N GLY A 341 2.68 -4.79 14.09
CA GLY A 341 2.66 -3.39 13.66
C GLY A 341 3.98 -3.03 13.01
N LYS A 342 4.00 -2.81 11.69
CA LYS A 342 5.17 -2.23 11.02
C LYS A 342 4.78 -1.44 9.78
N PHE A 343 5.65 -0.55 9.33
CA PHE A 343 5.52 0.05 8.01
C PHE A 343 5.86 -0.97 6.91
N GLY A 344 4.97 -1.09 5.92
CA GLY A 344 5.16 -1.84 4.70
C GLY A 344 6.17 -1.17 3.76
N ARG A 345 6.42 -1.79 2.60
CA ARG A 345 7.38 -1.26 1.59
C ARG A 345 6.96 0.08 1.01
N ASP A 346 5.65 0.34 0.99
CA ASP A 346 4.97 1.56 0.55
C ASP A 346 4.90 2.63 1.65
N ALA A 347 5.56 2.40 2.80
CA ALA A 347 5.45 3.22 4.00
C ALA A 347 4.02 3.31 4.58
N THR A 348 3.15 2.34 4.28
CA THR A 348 1.84 2.21 4.94
C THR A 348 1.99 1.42 6.23
N PHE A 349 1.48 1.95 7.34
CA PHE A 349 1.45 1.22 8.60
C PHE A 349 0.41 0.09 8.54
N ASP A 350 0.86 -1.14 8.76
CA ASP A 350 -0.01 -2.31 8.93
C ASP A 350 0.07 -2.81 10.38
N PRO A 351 -1.02 -2.74 11.17
CA PRO A 351 -1.04 -3.18 12.56
C PRO A 351 -0.84 -4.69 12.74
N ASN A 352 -1.06 -5.49 11.70
CA ASN A 352 -0.97 -6.95 11.73
C ASN A 352 0.37 -7.48 11.23
N LEU A 353 1.11 -6.66 10.47
CA LEU A 353 2.38 -7.05 9.91
C LEU A 353 3.46 -7.11 11.00
N LYS A 354 4.19 -8.23 11.04
CA LYS A 354 5.24 -8.48 12.04
C LYS A 354 6.63 -8.21 11.49
N ASP A 355 7.48 -7.55 12.27
CA ASP A 355 8.91 -7.52 12.00
C ASP A 355 9.57 -8.75 12.63
N MET A 356 10.36 -9.46 11.82
CA MET A 356 11.10 -10.64 12.25
C MET A 356 12.49 -10.28 12.79
N ARG A 357 12.92 -9.02 12.66
CA ARG A 357 14.21 -8.56 13.19
C ARG A 357 14.09 -8.19 14.67
N CYS A 358 15.19 -8.36 15.40
CA CYS A 358 15.27 -7.82 16.76
C CYS A 358 15.58 -6.34 16.73
N GLY A 359 14.98 -5.60 17.66
CA GLY A 359 15.14 -4.16 17.76
C GLY A 359 16.42 -3.77 18.49
N VAL A 360 16.86 -2.53 18.24
CA VAL A 360 18.06 -1.95 18.86
C VAL A 360 17.89 -1.77 20.38
N GLY A 361 16.67 -1.54 20.87
CA GLY A 361 16.39 -1.48 22.31
C GLY A 361 16.55 -2.84 22.98
N ALA A 362 16.12 -3.92 22.32
CA ALA A 362 16.34 -5.29 22.81
C ALA A 362 17.83 -5.65 22.84
N ALA A 363 18.58 -5.30 21.78
CA ALA A 363 20.02 -5.50 21.74
C ALA A 363 20.75 -4.70 22.85
N LEU A 364 20.33 -3.46 23.10
CA LEU A 364 20.84 -2.64 24.20
C LEU A 364 20.55 -3.25 25.57
N LYS A 365 19.34 -3.75 25.80
CA LYS A 365 18.96 -4.46 27.04
C LYS A 365 19.86 -5.68 27.27
N MET A 366 20.16 -6.46 26.22
CA MET A 366 21.08 -7.60 26.32
C MET A 366 22.54 -7.16 26.58
N LEU A 367 23.01 -6.09 25.93
CA LEU A 367 24.35 -5.51 26.17
C LEU A 367 24.53 -5.13 27.65
N MET A 368 23.52 -4.50 28.24
CA MET A 368 23.53 -4.09 29.65
C MET A 368 23.39 -5.28 30.62
N GLN A 369 22.48 -6.22 30.36
CA GLN A 369 22.30 -7.43 31.19
C GLN A 369 23.59 -8.26 31.29
N ARG A 370 24.38 -8.28 30.20
CA ARG A 370 25.67 -8.97 30.14
C ARG A 370 26.85 -8.12 30.61
N LYS A 371 26.61 -6.89 31.09
CA LYS A 371 27.64 -5.95 31.58
C LYS A 371 28.73 -5.63 30.56
N ILE A 372 28.35 -5.59 29.28
CA ILE A 372 29.24 -5.19 28.17
C ILE A 372 29.23 -3.67 28.03
N VAL A 373 28.07 -3.09 28.29
CA VAL A 373 27.81 -1.66 28.32
C VAL A 373 27.23 -1.33 29.68
N GLU A 374 27.76 -0.30 30.30
CA GLU A 374 27.18 0.38 31.44
C GLU A 374 26.86 1.79 30.98
N LEU A 375 25.67 2.29 31.32
CA LEU A 375 25.37 3.69 31.09
C LEU A 375 26.13 4.52 32.13
N PRO A 376 26.67 5.69 31.74
CA PRO A 376 27.39 6.59 32.63
C PRO A 376 26.64 6.97 33.91
#